data_AF-A0A956IJ80-F1
#
_entry.id   AF-A0A956IJ80-F1
#
_cell.length_a   1.000
_cell.length_b   1.000
_cell.length_c   1.000
_cell.angle_alpha   90.00
_cell.angle_beta   90.00
_cell.angle_gamma   90.00
#
_symmetry.space_group_name_H-M   'P 1'
#
loop_
_entity.id
_entity.type
_entity.pdbx_description
1 polymer ?
#
loop_
_entity_poly.entity_id
_entity_poly.type
_entity_poly.pdbx_seq_one_letter_code
_entity_poly.pdbx_strand_id
1 'polypeptide(L)'
;IHDRPRAGRLAVESPLDLLMIRYNAAHPGAEQDIFPRYAERRPITVAYTATSWGKLLQRPKGWDGPIMSPGQCYRFCLSSPHVDVVLCGADSTAHLTEDLAALQEGPLVEEEDAFVRRFGHAVHG
;
A
#
# COMPACT_ATOMS: atom_id res chain seq x y z
N ILE A 1 16.13 13.72 8.44
CA ILE A 1 17.47 14.32 8.16
C ILE A 1 17.98 15.01 9.43
N HIS A 2 19.19 14.68 9.91
CA HIS A 2 19.68 15.13 11.23
C HIS A 2 20.75 16.24 11.18
N ASP A 3 21.44 16.39 10.05
CA ASP A 3 22.33 17.51 9.69
C ASP A 3 21.55 18.53 8.85
N ARG A 4 21.55 19.77 9.32
CA ARG A 4 20.37 20.62 9.24
C ARG A 4 20.46 21.71 8.19
N PRO A 5 21.61 22.37 7.98
CA PRO A 5 21.72 23.39 6.93
C PRO A 5 21.65 22.82 5.50
N ARG A 6 22.09 21.57 5.34
CA ARG A 6 22.16 20.88 4.04
C ARG A 6 20.84 20.25 3.62
N ALA A 7 20.07 19.70 4.57
CA ALA A 7 18.62 19.46 4.39
C ALA A 7 17.91 20.70 3.84
N GLY A 8 18.34 21.86 4.35
CA GLY A 8 17.80 23.17 4.03
C GLY A 8 18.13 23.71 2.64
N ARG A 9 18.85 22.97 1.79
CA ARG A 9 18.99 23.31 0.35
C ARG A 9 18.34 22.27 -0.54
N LEU A 10 18.54 20.98 -0.24
CA LEU A 10 17.96 19.84 -0.96
C LEU A 10 16.44 19.85 -0.98
N ALA A 11 15.85 20.48 0.03
CA ALA A 11 14.42 20.72 0.17
C ALA A 11 13.91 21.98 -0.56
N VAL A 12 14.78 22.88 -1.03
CA VAL A 12 14.37 24.20 -1.57
C VAL A 12 14.12 24.15 -3.08
N GLU A 13 14.74 23.19 -3.75
CA GLU A 13 14.73 22.97 -5.21
C GLU A 13 13.84 21.76 -5.60
N SER A 14 13.14 21.16 -4.63
CA SER A 14 12.39 19.90 -4.79
C SER A 14 10.88 20.13 -4.96
N PRO A 15 10.23 19.68 -6.05
CA PRO A 15 8.78 19.74 -6.16
C PRO A 15 8.02 18.58 -5.45
N LEU A 16 8.59 17.97 -4.40
CA LEU A 16 8.24 16.67 -3.75
C LEU A 16 8.77 15.47 -4.52
N ASP A 17 9.94 14.96 -4.14
CA ASP A 17 10.56 13.78 -4.76
C ASP A 17 9.91 12.46 -4.31
N LEU A 18 9.28 12.47 -3.14
CA LEU A 18 8.61 11.34 -2.55
C LEU A 18 7.26 11.76 -1.98
N LEU A 19 6.22 11.02 -2.34
CA LEU A 19 4.86 11.14 -1.84
C LEU A 19 4.49 9.89 -1.06
N MET A 20 4.26 10.03 0.25
CA MET A 20 3.77 8.93 1.08
C MET A 20 2.26 9.08 1.30
N ILE A 21 1.47 8.11 0.84
CA ILE A 21 0.00 8.16 0.84
C ILE A 21 -0.63 6.92 1.45
N ARG A 22 -1.83 7.11 2.02
CA ARG A 22 -2.66 6.00 2.46
C ARG A 22 -3.18 5.29 1.21
N TYR A 23 -2.78 4.05 1.03
CA TYR A 23 -3.25 3.23 -0.09
C TYR A 23 -3.30 1.78 0.36
N ASN A 24 -4.48 1.18 0.26
CA ASN A 24 -4.77 -0.22 0.59
C ASN A 24 -6.16 -0.60 0.05
N ALA A 25 -6.53 -1.87 0.11
CA ALA A 25 -7.79 -2.36 -0.46
C ALA A 25 -9.04 -1.73 0.17
N ALA A 26 -9.00 -1.32 1.45
CA ALA A 26 -10.10 -0.61 2.10
C ALA A 26 -10.15 0.88 1.76
N HIS A 27 -9.07 1.45 1.21
CA HIS A 27 -8.98 2.86 0.83
C HIS A 27 -8.25 3.01 -0.52
N PRO A 28 -8.87 2.58 -1.64
CA PRO A 28 -8.25 2.58 -2.96
C PRO A 28 -8.32 3.93 -3.68
N GLY A 29 -8.89 4.98 -3.08
CA GLY A 29 -9.20 6.26 -3.73
C GLY A 29 -8.04 6.96 -4.44
N ALA A 30 -6.79 6.66 -4.08
CA ALA A 30 -5.61 7.12 -4.82
C ALA A 30 -5.64 6.75 -6.31
N GLU A 31 -6.28 5.65 -6.70
CA GLU A 31 -6.48 5.25 -8.09
C GLU A 31 -7.28 6.28 -8.92
N GLN A 32 -8.16 7.04 -8.27
CA GLN A 32 -9.00 8.05 -8.91
C GLN A 32 -8.46 9.47 -8.70
N ASP A 33 -8.00 9.75 -7.48
CA ASP A 33 -7.71 11.12 -7.06
C ASP A 33 -6.24 11.52 -7.27
N ILE A 34 -5.32 10.55 -7.29
CA ILE A 34 -3.87 10.80 -7.23
C ILE A 34 -3.15 10.25 -8.48
N PHE A 35 -3.23 8.94 -8.71
CA PHE A 35 -2.48 8.26 -9.78
C PHE A 35 -2.73 8.82 -11.19
N PRO A 36 -3.95 9.27 -11.56
CA PRO A 36 -4.16 9.91 -12.87
C PRO A 36 -3.33 11.18 -13.08
N ARG A 37 -2.89 11.84 -12.01
CA ARG A 37 -2.05 13.05 -12.08
C ARG A 37 -0.57 12.74 -12.32
N TYR A 38 -0.16 11.49 -12.20
CA TYR A 38 1.24 11.10 -12.39
C TYR A 38 1.72 11.20 -13.85
N ALA A 39 0.80 11.38 -14.79
CA ALA A 39 1.12 11.73 -16.17
C ALA A 39 1.83 13.10 -16.30
N GLU A 40 1.57 14.04 -15.39
CA GLU A 40 2.19 15.38 -15.38
C GLU A 40 3.53 15.36 -14.62
N ARG A 41 3.57 14.63 -13.50
CA ARG A 41 4.77 14.42 -12.69
C ARG A 41 4.58 13.22 -11.75
N ARG A 42 5.50 12.26 -11.78
CA ARG A 42 5.47 11.06 -10.92
C ARG A 42 6.52 11.14 -9.80
N PRO A 43 6.14 11.50 -8.56
CA PRO A 43 7.04 11.35 -7.42
C PRO A 43 7.25 9.85 -7.10
N ILE A 44 8.30 9.54 -6.35
CA ILE A 44 8.42 8.22 -5.71
C ILE A 44 7.25 8.06 -4.74
N THR A 45 6.46 7.02 -4.90
CA THR A 45 5.24 6.84 -4.11
C THR A 45 5.41 5.73 -3.10
N VAL A 46 5.19 6.08 -1.84
CA VAL A 46 5.21 5.15 -0.71
C VAL A 46 3.78 4.94 -0.24
N ALA A 47 3.25 3.72 -0.35
CA ALA A 47 1.98 3.38 0.29
C ALA A 47 2.22 3.06 1.77
N TYR A 48 1.41 3.62 2.65
CA TYR A 48 1.38 3.25 4.07
C TYR A 48 0.02 2.68 4.46
N THR A 49 0.02 1.93 5.57
CA THR A 49 -1.16 1.21 6.12
C THR A 49 -1.75 0.18 5.18
N ALA A 50 -0.91 -0.64 4.54
CA ALA A 50 -1.34 -1.71 3.64
C ALA A 50 -2.40 -2.63 4.27
N THR A 51 -2.29 -2.94 5.56
CA THR A 51 -3.24 -3.79 6.31
C THR A 51 -4.45 -3.03 6.88
N SER A 52 -4.55 -1.73 6.61
CA SER A 52 -5.50 -0.80 7.25
C SER A 52 -5.53 -0.95 8.78
N TRP A 53 -4.36 -0.91 9.42
CA TRP A 53 -4.20 -1.10 10.86
C TRP A 53 -4.75 -2.45 11.35
N GLY A 54 -4.58 -3.51 10.54
CA GLY A 54 -5.07 -4.85 10.83
C GLY A 54 -6.55 -5.08 10.50
N LYS A 55 -7.32 -4.06 10.10
CA LYS A 55 -8.74 -4.24 9.73
C LYS A 55 -8.92 -5.18 8.54
N LEU A 56 -7.99 -5.16 7.57
CA LEU A 56 -8.03 -6.09 6.42
C LEU A 56 -7.69 -7.53 6.80
N LEU A 57 -7.20 -7.75 8.02
CA LEU A 57 -6.87 -9.08 8.56
C LEU A 57 -7.96 -9.60 9.50
N GLN A 58 -9.11 -8.92 9.53
CA GLN A 58 -10.24 -9.25 10.40
C GLN A 58 -11.49 -9.41 9.55
N ARG A 59 -12.37 -10.32 9.96
CA ARG A 59 -13.65 -10.54 9.29
C ARG A 59 -14.61 -9.37 9.57
N PRO A 60 -15.04 -8.59 8.55
CA PRO A 60 -16.03 -7.54 8.76
C PRO A 60 -17.42 -8.15 9.02
N LYS A 61 -18.34 -7.35 9.58
CA LYS A 61 -19.70 -7.79 9.90
C LYS A 61 -20.45 -8.18 8.62
N GLY A 62 -21.07 -9.37 8.62
CA GLY A 62 -21.85 -9.85 7.47
C GLY A 62 -21.01 -10.44 6.34
N TRP A 63 -19.71 -10.70 6.57
CA TRP A 63 -18.84 -11.37 5.60
C TRP A 63 -18.60 -12.84 5.98
N ASP A 64 -19.00 -13.75 5.11
CA ASP A 64 -18.88 -15.20 5.32
C ASP A 64 -17.74 -15.84 4.50
N GLY A 65 -17.00 -15.06 3.69
CA GLY A 65 -15.90 -15.53 2.84
C GLY A 65 -14.52 -15.59 3.52
N PRO A 66 -13.44 -15.86 2.78
CA PRO A 66 -12.07 -15.75 3.31
C PRO A 66 -11.73 -14.30 3.69
N ILE A 67 -10.72 -14.13 4.55
CA ILE A 67 -10.12 -12.83 4.88
C ILE A 67 -8.82 -12.64 4.11
N MET A 68 -8.37 -11.39 3.92
CA MET A 68 -7.08 -11.15 3.29
C MET A 68 -5.91 -11.59 4.19
N SER A 69 -4.83 -12.05 3.56
CA SER A 69 -3.54 -12.22 4.24
C SER A 69 -2.75 -10.90 4.29
N PRO A 70 -1.74 -10.77 5.18
CA PRO A 70 -0.79 -9.66 5.13
C PRO A 70 -0.09 -9.53 3.78
N GLY A 71 0.37 -10.65 3.21
CA GLY A 71 0.97 -10.71 1.88
C GLY A 71 0.09 -10.10 0.78
N GLN A 72 -1.21 -10.41 0.79
CA GLN A 72 -2.18 -9.82 -0.14
C GLN A 72 -2.34 -8.31 0.05
N CYS A 73 -2.26 -7.81 1.29
CA CYS A 73 -2.30 -6.37 1.57
C CYS A 73 -1.11 -5.64 0.93
N TYR A 74 0.10 -6.19 1.05
CA TYR A 74 1.31 -5.62 0.45
C TYR A 74 1.33 -5.76 -1.07
N ARG A 75 0.98 -6.95 -1.59
CA ARG A 75 0.87 -7.22 -3.03
C ARG A 75 -0.18 -6.34 -3.69
N PHE A 76 -1.32 -6.07 -3.07
CA PHE A 76 -2.31 -5.12 -3.59
C PHE A 76 -1.69 -3.74 -3.87
N CYS A 77 -0.95 -3.22 -2.90
CA CYS A 77 -0.31 -1.92 -3.03
C CYS A 77 0.75 -1.94 -4.15
N LEU A 78 1.62 -2.95 -4.18
CA LEU A 78 2.71 -3.11 -5.15
C LEU A 78 2.25 -3.55 -6.55
N SER A 79 1.02 -4.04 -6.69
CA SER A 79 0.45 -4.36 -8.01
C SER A 79 0.10 -3.10 -8.80
N SER A 80 -0.07 -1.96 -8.13
CA SER A 80 -0.20 -0.67 -8.82
C SER A 80 1.17 -0.23 -9.35
N PRO A 81 1.31 0.05 -10.66
CA PRO A 81 2.56 0.58 -11.23
C PRO A 81 2.90 1.99 -10.70
N HIS A 82 2.00 2.63 -9.96
CA HIS A 82 2.17 3.95 -9.39
C HIS A 82 2.80 3.90 -7.98
N VAL A 83 2.95 2.73 -7.37
CA VAL A 83 3.52 2.57 -6.02
C VAL A 83 4.92 1.98 -6.14
N ASP A 84 5.91 2.66 -5.58
CA ASP A 84 7.31 2.22 -5.62
C ASP A 84 7.72 1.48 -4.35
N VAL A 85 7.12 1.84 -3.21
CA VAL A 85 7.43 1.26 -1.90
C VAL A 85 6.15 1.09 -1.08
N VAL A 86 6.11 0.06 -0.23
CA VAL A 86 5.06 -0.11 0.77
C VAL A 86 5.72 -0.23 2.14
N LEU A 87 5.21 0.53 3.12
CA LEU A 87 5.66 0.38 4.50
C LEU A 87 5.10 -0.91 5.10
N CYS A 88 6.01 -1.82 5.46
CA CYS A 88 5.69 -3.05 6.18
C CYS A 88 5.59 -2.80 7.68
N GLY A 89 4.51 -3.30 8.28
CA GLY A 89 4.22 -3.19 9.71
C GLY A 89 4.23 -4.56 10.41
N ALA A 90 5.17 -5.43 10.05
CA ALA A 90 5.29 -6.75 10.66
C ALA A 90 5.65 -6.66 12.16
N ASP A 91 4.93 -7.40 13.00
CA ASP A 91 5.12 -7.41 14.46
C ASP A 91 6.23 -8.38 14.93
N SER A 92 6.75 -9.21 14.03
CA SER A 92 7.82 -10.15 14.31
C SER A 92 8.65 -10.45 13.07
N THR A 93 9.86 -10.99 13.26
CA THR A 93 10.71 -11.47 12.17
C THR A 93 10.04 -12.61 11.38
N ALA A 94 9.22 -13.43 12.03
CA ALA A 94 8.47 -14.49 11.35
C ALA A 94 7.44 -13.90 10.39
N HIS A 95 6.64 -12.93 10.84
CA HIS A 95 5.70 -12.21 9.98
C HIS A 95 6.42 -11.50 8.83
N LEU A 96 7.55 -10.85 9.10
CA LEU A 96 8.35 -10.22 8.04
C LEU A 96 8.83 -11.24 6.99
N THR A 97 9.21 -12.44 7.43
CA THR A 97 9.66 -13.52 6.51
C THR A 97 8.50 -14.01 5.64
N GLU A 98 7.31 -14.17 6.21
CA GLU A 98 6.09 -14.53 5.48
C GLU A 98 5.71 -13.44 4.46
N ASP A 99 5.76 -12.17 4.87
CA ASP A 99 5.48 -11.03 3.99
C ASP A 99 6.44 -11.00 2.79
N LEU A 100 7.75 -11.20 3.03
CA LEU A 100 8.76 -11.25 1.98
C LEU A 100 8.58 -12.45 1.05
N ALA A 101 8.16 -13.60 1.57
CA ALA A 101 7.86 -14.78 0.77
C ALA A 101 6.66 -14.53 -0.16
N ALA A 102 5.60 -13.91 0.35
CA ALA A 102 4.44 -13.53 -0.45
C ALA A 102 4.81 -12.59 -1.61
N LEU A 103 5.74 -11.65 -1.40
CA LEU A 103 6.20 -10.76 -2.48
C LEU A 103 6.86 -11.50 -3.66
N GLN A 104 7.39 -12.71 -3.45
CA GLN A 104 7.97 -13.52 -4.53
C GLN A 104 6.92 -14.05 -5.51
N GLU A 105 5.64 -14.05 -5.12
CA GLU A 105 4.51 -14.43 -5.99
C GLU A 105 4.21 -13.35 -7.05
N GLY A 106 4.79 -12.16 -6.93
CA GLY A 106 4.61 -11.06 -7.87
C GLY A 106 3.29 -10.31 -7.69
N PRO A 107 2.83 -9.55 -8.71
CA PRO A 107 1.55 -8.84 -8.66
C PRO A 107 0.35 -9.77 -8.42
N LEU A 108 -0.76 -9.23 -7.92
CA LEU A 108 -2.03 -9.96 -7.82
C LEU A 108 -2.50 -10.36 -9.22
N VAL A 109 -2.93 -11.61 -9.37
CA VAL A 109 -3.64 -12.06 -10.59
C VAL A 109 -5.10 -11.60 -10.55
N GLU A 110 -5.77 -11.56 -11.70
CA GLU A 110 -7.12 -11.01 -11.84
C GLU A 110 -8.14 -11.55 -10.81
N GLU A 111 -8.16 -12.86 -10.58
CA GLU A 111 -9.07 -13.48 -9.61
C GLU A 111 -8.77 -13.04 -8.16
N GLU A 112 -7.48 -12.91 -7.83
CA GLU A 112 -7.01 -12.49 -6.52
C GLU A 112 -7.29 -11.01 -6.28
N ASP A 113 -7.03 -10.15 -7.27
CA ASP A 113 -7.35 -8.72 -7.22
C ASP A 113 -8.86 -8.49 -7.06
N ALA A 114 -9.68 -9.23 -7.81
CA ALA A 114 -11.13 -9.17 -7.68
C ALA A 114 -11.59 -9.55 -6.26
N PHE A 115 -10.99 -10.57 -5.65
CA PHE A 115 -11.27 -10.91 -4.24
C PHE A 115 -10.84 -9.77 -3.30
N VAL A 116 -9.59 -9.31 -3.41
CA VAL A 116 -9.02 -8.27 -2.54
C VAL A 116 -9.85 -7.00 -2.59
N ARG A 117 -10.30 -6.57 -3.77
CA ARG A 117 -11.18 -5.40 -3.94
C ARG A 117 -12.55 -5.58 -3.30
N ARG A 118 -13.19 -6.75 -3.47
CA ARG A 118 -14.49 -7.04 -2.82
C ARG A 118 -14.35 -7.04 -1.30
N PHE A 119 -13.30 -7.67 -0.78
CA PHE A 119 -13.05 -7.72 0.66
C PHE A 119 -12.73 -6.32 1.21
N GLY A 120 -11.89 -5.56 0.51
CA GLY A 120 -11.57 -4.18 0.83
C GLY A 120 -12.81 -3.30 0.92
N HIS A 121 -13.75 -3.43 -0.02
CA HIS A 121 -15.03 -2.73 0.03
C HIS A 121 -15.88 -3.11 1.25
N ALA A 122 -15.91 -4.40 1.63
CA ALA A 122 -16.63 -4.85 2.83
C ALA A 122 -16.01 -4.35 4.15
N VAL A 123 -14.71 -4.06 4.16
CA VAL A 123 -13.98 -3.48 5.29
C VAL A 123 -14.06 -1.95 5.32
N HIS A 124 -14.33 -1.32 4.17
CA HIS A 124 -14.43 0.14 4.05
C HIS A 124 -15.49 0.69 5.02
N GLY A 125 -15.09 1.68 5.83
CA GLY A 125 -15.93 2.36 6.81
C GLY A 125 -15.50 3.80 6.97
#